data_AF-A0A658NHR5-F1
#
_entry.id   AF-A0A658NHR5-F1
#
_cell.length_a   1.000
_cell.length_b   1.000
_cell.length_c   1.000
_cell.angle_alpha   90.00
_cell.angle_beta   90.00
_cell.angle_gamma   90.00
#
_symmetry.space_group_name_H-M   'P 1'
#
loop_
_entity.id
_entity.type
_entity.pdbx_description
1 polymer ?
#
loop_
_entity_poly.entity_id
_entity_poly.type
_entity_poly.pdbx_seq_one_letter_code
_entity_poly.pdbx_strand_id
1 'polypeptide(L)'
;DQLKLGDNPFIVVMESVEKPGNLGAVLRTCDGAGVDALLVCDENTDIYNPNIIRASRGAVFAVPTVSCTSKEALDFLRGKGV
;
A
#
# COMPACT_ATOMS: atom_id res chain seq x y z
N ASP A 1 -2.19 13.80 3.67
CA ASP A 1 -1.37 14.63 2.76
C ASP A 1 -1.14 13.91 1.44
N GLN A 2 -1.20 14.65 0.34
CA GLN A 2 -1.48 14.15 -1.01
C GLN A 2 -0.45 13.13 -1.52
N LEU A 3 -0.93 11.98 -2.00
CA LEU A 3 -0.14 11.00 -2.75
C LEU A 3 0.33 11.62 -4.07
N LYS A 4 1.64 11.80 -4.22
CA LYS A 4 2.26 12.34 -5.44
C LYS A 4 2.61 11.18 -6.37
N LEU A 5 2.01 11.18 -7.55
CA LEU A 5 2.20 10.15 -8.58
C LEU A 5 2.77 10.79 -9.85
N GLY A 6 3.63 10.06 -10.56
CA GLY A 6 4.14 10.46 -11.88
C GLY A 6 3.12 10.27 -13.01
N ASP A 7 3.56 10.46 -14.26
CA ASP A 7 2.69 10.39 -15.45
C ASP A 7 2.16 8.97 -15.73
N ASN A 8 2.91 7.93 -15.36
CA ASN A 8 2.51 6.53 -15.48
C ASN A 8 2.88 5.77 -14.19
N PRO A 9 2.07 5.92 -13.12
CA PRO A 9 2.43 5.39 -11.81
C PRO A 9 2.26 3.87 -11.74
N PHE A 10 3.24 3.20 -11.12
CA PHE A 10 3.12 1.80 -10.76
C PHE A 10 2.48 1.68 -9.37
N ILE A 11 1.18 1.35 -9.35
CA ILE A 11 0.39 1.25 -8.12
C ILE A 11 0.08 -0.21 -7.83
N VAL A 12 0.21 -0.62 -6.58
CA VAL A 12 -0.26 -1.91 -6.09
C VAL A 12 -1.47 -1.69 -5.20
N VAL A 13 -2.52 -2.48 -5.41
CA VAL A 13 -3.71 -2.50 -4.56
C VAL A 13 -3.78 -3.85 -3.87
N MET A 14 -3.97 -3.84 -2.56
CA MET A 14 -4.12 -5.04 -1.77
C MET A 14 -5.40 -4.94 -0.95
N GLU A 15 -6.35 -5.81 -1.26
CA GLU A 15 -7.62 -5.93 -0.55
C GLU A 15 -7.54 -7.06 0.49
N SER A 16 -8.18 -6.86 1.64
CA SER A 16 -8.37 -7.91 2.66
C SER A 16 -7.06 -8.53 3.19
N VAL A 17 -6.18 -7.72 3.77
CA VAL A 17 -4.95 -8.23 4.42
C VAL A 17 -5.29 -9.04 5.67
N GLU A 18 -5.16 -10.37 5.58
CA GLU A 18 -5.43 -11.25 6.74
C GLU A 18 -4.30 -11.30 7.77
N LYS A 19 -3.03 -11.29 7.32
CA LYS A 19 -1.86 -11.50 8.19
C LYS A 19 -0.81 -10.40 8.03
N PRO A 20 -0.27 -9.85 9.14
CA PRO A 20 0.83 -8.87 9.09
C PRO A 20 2.03 -9.30 8.24
N GLY A 21 2.34 -10.60 8.21
CA GLY A 21 3.43 -11.16 7.42
C GLY A 21 3.25 -10.97 5.90
N ASN A 22 2.02 -11.06 5.40
CA ASN A 22 1.72 -10.91 3.98
C ASN A 22 1.94 -9.46 3.54
N LEU A 23 1.41 -8.49 4.30
CA LEU A 23 1.64 -7.07 4.06
C LEU A 23 3.12 -6.71 4.16
N GLY A 24 3.84 -7.27 5.14
CA GLY A 24 5.29 -7.10 5.24
C GLY A 24 6.04 -7.63 4.01
N ALA A 25 5.66 -8.80 3.48
CA ALA A 25 6.25 -9.35 2.26
C ALA A 25 5.94 -8.48 1.02
N VAL A 26 4.69 -8.05 0.87
CA VAL A 26 4.26 -7.17 -0.23
C VAL A 26 4.99 -5.84 -0.18
N LEU A 27 5.14 -5.21 0.98
CA LEU A 27 5.90 -3.97 1.15
C LEU A 27 7.36 -4.12 0.69
N ARG A 28 8.00 -5.24 1.02
CA ARG A 28 9.37 -5.53 0.56
C ARG A 28 9.45 -5.72 -0.95
N THR A 29 8.44 -6.34 -1.54
CA THR A 29 8.34 -6.48 -3.00
C THR A 29 8.12 -5.12 -3.66
N CYS A 30 7.25 -4.28 -3.10
CA CYS A 30 6.95 -2.95 -3.60
C CYS A 30 8.21 -2.06 -3.59
N ASP A 31 8.95 -2.05 -2.48
CA ASP A 31 10.22 -1.34 -2.33
C ASP A 31 11.25 -1.81 -3.38
N GLY A 32 11.44 -3.12 -3.52
CA GLY A 32 12.38 -3.67 -4.49
C GLY A 32 11.96 -3.50 -5.97
N ALA A 33 10.66 -3.39 -6.24
CA ALA A 33 10.12 -3.23 -7.59
C ALA A 33 9.95 -1.77 -8.02
N GLY A 34 10.17 -0.79 -7.11
CA GLY A 34 9.97 0.62 -7.40
C GLY A 34 8.50 1.00 -7.56
N VAL A 35 7.63 0.42 -6.75
CA VAL A 35 6.20 0.79 -6.70
C VAL A 35 6.05 2.20 -6.15
N ASP A 36 5.29 3.04 -6.86
CA ASP A 36 5.06 4.43 -6.49
C ASP A 36 4.08 4.57 -5.30
N ALA A 37 3.12 3.63 -5.21
CA ALA A 37 2.15 3.61 -4.12
C ALA A 37 1.57 2.22 -3.85
N LEU A 38 1.37 1.91 -2.57
CA LEU A 38 0.60 0.76 -2.10
C LEU A 38 -0.72 1.24 -1.48
N LEU A 39 -1.84 0.86 -2.09
CA LEU A 39 -3.17 1.05 -1.51
C LEU A 39 -3.54 -0.23 -0.76
N VAL A 40 -3.76 -0.10 0.55
CA VAL A 40 -4.28 -1.18 1.39
C VAL A 40 -5.75 -0.91 1.63
N CYS A 41 -6.59 -1.83 1.14
CA CYS A 41 -8.03 -1.69 1.21
C CYS A 41 -8.61 -2.53 2.35
N ASP A 42 -9.47 -1.90 3.15
CA ASP A 42 -10.28 -2.53 4.19
C ASP A 42 -9.43 -3.35 5.18
N GLU A 43 -8.27 -2.81 5.59
CA GLU A 43 -7.42 -3.53 6.53
C GLU A 43 -8.02 -3.63 7.92
N ASN A 44 -7.85 -4.81 8.53
CA ASN A 44 -8.32 -5.08 9.89
C ASN A 44 -7.31 -4.67 10.96
N THR A 45 -6.19 -4.06 10.58
CA THR A 45 -5.10 -3.72 11.51
C THR A 45 -4.31 -2.50 11.03
N ASP A 46 -3.87 -1.68 11.97
CA ASP A 46 -3.02 -0.52 11.69
C ASP A 46 -1.75 -0.94 10.93
N ILE A 47 -1.51 -0.32 9.78
CA ILE A 47 -0.36 -0.58 8.90
C ILE A 47 0.99 -0.29 9.57
N TYR A 48 1.02 0.56 10.60
CA TYR A 48 2.22 0.88 11.39
C TYR A 48 2.33 0.06 12.67
N ASN A 49 1.54 -1.01 12.83
CA ASN A 49 1.70 -1.85 14.00
C ASN A 49 3.10 -2.52 14.04
N PRO A 50 3.61 -2.88 15.24
CA PRO A 50 4.94 -3.45 15.39
C PRO A 50 5.19 -4.76 14.61
N ASN A 51 4.14 -5.55 14.35
CA ASN A 51 4.27 -6.81 13.59
C ASN A 51 4.53 -6.52 12.10
N ILE A 52 3.87 -5.51 11.52
CA ILE A 52 4.08 -5.11 10.13
C ILE A 52 5.42 -4.41 9.95
N ILE A 53 5.80 -3.51 10.88
CA ILE A 53 7.12 -2.88 10.86
C ILE A 53 8.23 -3.94 10.84
N ARG A 54 8.13 -4.93 11.74
CA ARG A 54 9.10 -6.04 11.80
C ARG A 54 9.08 -6.89 10.53
N ALA A 55 7.90 -7.26 10.03
CA ALA A 55 7.76 -8.11 8.84
C ALA A 55 8.24 -7.42 7.54
N SER A 56 8.00 -6.11 7.41
CA SER A 56 8.40 -5.31 6.25
C SER A 56 9.89 -4.98 6.21
N ARG A 57 10.63 -5.22 7.31
CA ARG A 57 12.05 -4.83 7.44
C ARG A 57 12.30 -3.33 7.17
N GLY A 58 11.34 -2.48 7.53
CA GLY A 58 11.43 -1.03 7.35
C GLY A 58 10.86 -0.52 6.02
N ALA A 59 10.51 -1.39 5.07
CA ALA A 59 9.94 -0.99 3.78
C ALA A 59 8.62 -0.22 3.91
N VAL A 60 7.88 -0.40 5.02
CA VAL A 60 6.67 0.38 5.35
C VAL A 60 6.90 1.90 5.43
N PHE A 61 8.14 2.33 5.64
CA PHE A 61 8.51 3.76 5.68
C PHE A 61 9.10 4.26 4.36
N ALA A 62 9.47 3.35 3.45
CA ALA A 62 10.03 3.69 2.14
C ALA A 62 8.95 3.78 1.06
N VAL A 63 7.96 2.87 1.11
CA VAL A 63 6.87 2.78 0.13
C VAL A 63 5.71 3.66 0.59
N PRO A 64 5.29 4.67 -0.20
CA PRO A 64 4.08 5.44 0.08
C PRO A 64 2.87 4.51 0.19
N THR A 65 2.35 4.36 1.41
CA THR A 65 1.27 3.42 1.71
C THR A 65 0.05 4.18 2.20
N VAL A 66 -1.12 3.87 1.63
CA VAL A 66 -2.39 4.50 1.99
C VAL A 66 -3.38 3.42 2.41
N SER A 67 -3.94 3.58 3.60
CA SER A 67 -5.10 2.84 4.08
C SER A 67 -6.38 3.53 3.59
N CYS A 68 -7.30 2.77 3.02
CA CYS A 68 -8.58 3.26 2.54
C CYS A 68 -9.60 2.13 2.40
N THR A 69 -10.85 2.46 2.10
CA THR A 69 -11.84 1.46 1.69
C THR A 69 -11.64 1.05 0.23
N SER A 70 -12.08 -0.16 -0.15
CA SER A 70 -12.05 -0.59 -1.55
C SER A 70 -12.79 0.38 -2.49
N LYS A 71 -13.84 1.03 -1.99
CA LYS A 71 -14.59 2.04 -2.74
C LYS A 71 -13.76 3.31 -2.98
N GLU A 72 -13.09 3.83 -1.96
CA GLU A 72 -12.22 5.00 -2.09
C GLU A 72 -11.05 4.76 -3.03
N ALA A 73 -10.43 3.57 -2.95
CA ALA A 73 -9.39 3.16 -3.89
C ALA A 73 -9.91 3.15 -5.34
N LEU A 74 -11.08 2.55 -5.57
CA LEU A 74 -11.69 2.48 -6.90
C LEU A 74 -12.04 3.86 -7.46
N ASP A 75 -12.66 4.72 -6.65
CA ASP A 75 -13.04 6.08 -7.05
C ASP A 75 -11.80 6.93 -7.34
N PHE A 76 -10.74 6.78 -6.54
CA PHE A 76 -9.44 7.42 -6.77
C PHE A 76 -8.81 7.00 -8.10
N LEU A 77 -8.72 5.69 -8.36
CA LEU A 77 -8.11 5.14 -9.58
C LEU A 77 -8.87 5.56 -10.84
N ARG A 78 -10.21 5.48 -10.81
CA ARG A 78 -11.06 5.96 -11.91
C ARG A 78 -10.88 7.45 -12.18
N GLY A 79 -10.78 8.26 -11.13
CA GLY A 79 -10.50 9.69 -11.24
C GLY A 79 -9.14 10.01 -11.87
N LYS A 80 -8.22 9.04 -11.88
CA LYS A 80 -6.89 9.12 -12.52
C LYS A 80 -6.84 8.47 -13.91
N GLY A 81 -7.94 7.88 -14.39
CA GLY A 81 -7.99 7.19 -15.67
C GLY A 81 -7.29 5.82 -15.66
N VAL A 82 -7.14 5.21 -14.48
CA VAL A 82 -6.68 3.83 -14.27
C VAL A 82 -7.89 2.89 -14.21
#